data_AF-A0AAT9DU76-F1
#
_entry.id   AF-A0AAT9DU76-F1
#
_cell.length_a   1.000
_cell.length_b   1.000
_cell.length_c   1.000
_cell.angle_alpha   90.00
_cell.angle_beta   90.00
_cell.angle_gamma   90.00
#
_symmetry.space_group_name_H-M   'P 1'
#
loop_
_entity.id
_entity.type
_entity.pdbx_description
1 polymer ?
#
loop_
_entity_poly.entity_id
_entity_poly.type
_entity_poly.pdbx_seq_one_letter_code
_entity_poly.pdbx_strand_id
1 'polypeptide(L)'
;MDNKLSELSKPVAWTWHAYGLQHATTEEDERDELIADGVENSPLYSQEYVSALLAELERYKQYAKERDAENESLALTVGRLRVELEAKDEVLREIAFRVSAGGYNSDSVEAEVFKQKIIDGINSISGVLIKRIDELEAVKADASQVFKEIGYELGCNPDNESIMMAIDDLKVPKGGE
;
A
#
# COMPACT_ATOMS: atom_id res chain seq x y z
N MET A 1 -27.81 17.69 -22.53
CA MET A 1 -27.74 17.98 -23.98
C MET A 1 -28.98 17.40 -24.67
N ASP A 2 -30.11 17.29 -23.96
CA ASP A 2 -31.03 16.17 -24.18
C ASP A 2 -32.31 16.59 -24.90
N ASN A 3 -32.42 17.86 -25.28
CA ASN A 3 -33.62 18.37 -25.91
C ASN A 3 -33.69 18.04 -27.41
N LYS A 4 -32.54 17.99 -28.11
CA LYS A 4 -32.53 17.87 -29.58
C LYS A 4 -32.90 16.47 -30.08
N LEU A 5 -32.46 15.41 -29.39
CA LEU A 5 -32.82 14.04 -29.77
C LEU A 5 -34.30 13.76 -29.47
N SER A 6 -34.79 14.27 -28.34
CA SER A 6 -36.21 14.19 -27.95
C SER A 6 -37.13 14.98 -28.90
N GLU A 7 -36.65 16.06 -29.49
CA GLU A 7 -37.38 16.80 -30.52
C GLU A 7 -37.40 16.03 -31.84
N LEU A 8 -36.27 15.47 -32.24
CA LEU A 8 -36.12 14.69 -33.48
C LEU A 8 -36.81 13.31 -33.42
N SER A 9 -37.08 12.79 -32.22
CA SER A 9 -37.77 11.51 -32.02
C SER A 9 -39.26 11.55 -32.35
N LYS A 10 -39.80 12.71 -32.74
CA LYS A 10 -41.18 12.80 -33.21
C LYS A 10 -41.26 12.32 -34.66
N PRO A 11 -42.25 11.49 -35.01
CA PRO A 11 -42.51 11.13 -36.41
C PRO A 11 -42.75 12.38 -37.25
N VAL A 12 -42.26 12.37 -38.48
CA VAL A 12 -42.53 13.43 -39.48
C VAL A 12 -43.69 13.06 -40.40
N ALA A 13 -44.08 11.79 -40.43
CA ALA A 13 -45.22 11.26 -41.18
C ALA A 13 -45.60 9.87 -40.64
N TRP A 14 -46.70 9.32 -41.13
CA TRP A 14 -47.13 7.94 -40.87
C TRP A 14 -47.47 7.26 -42.19
N THR A 15 -47.10 5.98 -42.28
CA THR A 15 -47.44 5.13 -43.43
C THR A 15 -48.48 4.11 -43.03
N TRP A 16 -49.34 3.74 -43.97
CA TRP A 16 -50.37 2.74 -43.78
C TRP A 16 -50.62 2.01 -45.10
N HIS A 17 -51.28 0.86 -45.04
CA HIS A 17 -51.55 0.04 -46.21
C HIS A 17 -53.05 -0.10 -46.44
N ALA A 18 -53.49 0.15 -47.67
CA ALA A 18 -54.85 -0.13 -48.09
C ALA A 18 -54.90 -0.44 -49.57
N TYR A 19 -55.86 -1.30 -49.95
CA TYR A 19 -56.08 -1.69 -51.34
C TYR A 19 -54.81 -2.19 -52.07
N GLY A 20 -53.87 -2.79 -51.33
CA GLY A 20 -52.60 -3.28 -51.87
C GLY A 20 -51.54 -2.19 -52.15
N LEU A 21 -51.77 -0.96 -51.71
CA LEU A 21 -50.86 0.17 -51.87
C LEU A 21 -50.40 0.70 -50.49
N GLN A 22 -49.18 1.21 -50.44
CA GLN A 22 -48.67 1.95 -49.29
C GLN A 22 -48.99 3.44 -49.47
N HIS A 23 -49.61 4.01 -48.46
CA HIS A 23 -49.97 5.43 -48.38
C HIS A 23 -49.17 6.10 -47.25
N ALA A 24 -49.09 7.43 -47.30
CA ALA A 24 -48.45 8.23 -46.26
C ALA A 24 -49.27 9.50 -45.99
N THR A 25 -49.33 9.91 -44.73
CA THR A 25 -49.92 11.19 -44.30
C THR A 25 -48.99 11.90 -43.32
N THR A 26 -49.01 13.23 -43.34
CA THR A 26 -48.36 14.08 -42.34
C THR A 26 -49.35 14.62 -41.31
N GLU A 27 -50.64 14.37 -41.49
CA GLU A 27 -51.71 14.88 -40.63
C GLU A 27 -51.96 13.92 -39.46
N GLU A 28 -51.89 14.46 -38.23
CA GLU A 28 -52.13 13.66 -37.01
C GLU A 28 -53.60 13.24 -36.88
N ASP A 29 -54.53 14.10 -37.30
CA ASP A 29 -55.97 13.83 -37.25
C ASP A 29 -56.33 12.65 -38.19
N GLU A 30 -55.81 12.63 -39.42
CA GLU A 30 -55.99 11.50 -40.34
C GLU A 30 -55.38 10.21 -39.78
N ARG A 31 -54.21 10.31 -39.14
CA ARG A 31 -53.56 9.18 -38.49
C ARG A 31 -54.42 8.60 -37.37
N ASP A 32 -55.04 9.46 -36.56
CA ASP A 32 -55.88 9.04 -35.43
C ASP A 32 -57.20 8.43 -35.89
N GLU A 33 -57.80 8.95 -36.97
CA GLU A 33 -58.94 8.34 -37.64
C GLU A 33 -58.61 6.93 -38.17
N LEU A 34 -57.45 6.76 -38.83
CA LEU A 34 -56.98 5.45 -39.30
C LEU A 34 -56.80 4.46 -38.14
N ILE A 35 -56.28 4.91 -36.99
CA ILE A 35 -56.17 4.07 -35.79
C ILE A 35 -57.55 3.67 -35.28
N ALA A 36 -58.50 4.60 -35.24
CA ALA A 36 -59.87 4.34 -34.79
C ALA A 36 -60.57 3.30 -35.68
N ASP A 37 -60.30 3.33 -36.98
CA ASP A 37 -60.79 2.36 -37.97
C ASP A 37 -60.03 1.02 -37.95
N GLY A 38 -59.04 0.86 -37.06
CA GLY A 38 -58.26 -0.36 -36.90
C GLY A 38 -57.21 -0.59 -37.98
N VAL A 39 -56.84 0.45 -38.73
CA VAL A 39 -55.79 0.40 -39.74
C VAL A 39 -54.43 0.55 -39.07
N GLU A 40 -53.55 -0.43 -39.29
CA GLU A 40 -52.16 -0.37 -38.79
C GLU A 40 -51.38 0.72 -39.54
N ASN A 41 -50.75 1.60 -38.76
CA ASN A 41 -49.84 2.60 -39.28
C ASN A 41 -48.42 2.44 -38.68
N SER A 42 -47.43 2.97 -39.40
CA SER A 42 -46.03 2.97 -39.00
C SER A 42 -45.46 4.37 -39.09
N PRO A 43 -44.82 4.89 -38.02
CA PRO A 43 -44.21 6.22 -38.04
C PRO A 43 -42.99 6.26 -38.97
N LEU A 44 -42.86 7.35 -39.70
CA LEU A 44 -41.65 7.73 -40.43
C LEU A 44 -40.92 8.82 -39.64
N TYR A 45 -39.62 8.67 -39.47
CA TYR A 45 -38.78 9.64 -38.77
C TYR A 45 -37.92 10.44 -39.73
N SER A 46 -37.46 11.62 -39.29
CA SER A 46 -36.56 12.45 -40.08
C SER A 46 -35.20 11.75 -40.30
N GLN A 47 -34.56 12.06 -41.43
CA GLN A 47 -33.19 11.61 -41.69
C GLN A 47 -32.23 12.09 -40.60
N GLU A 48 -32.42 13.32 -40.10
CA GLU A 48 -31.63 13.88 -39.01
C GLU A 48 -31.73 13.06 -37.72
N TYR A 49 -32.92 12.54 -37.38
CA TYR A 49 -33.10 11.66 -36.22
C TYR A 49 -32.30 10.37 -36.37
N VAL A 50 -32.41 9.73 -37.54
CA VAL A 50 -31.67 8.49 -37.84
C VAL A 50 -30.16 8.72 -37.79
N SER A 51 -29.67 9.81 -38.37
CA SER A 51 -28.25 10.17 -38.31
C SER A 51 -27.77 10.47 -36.89
N ALA A 52 -28.58 11.13 -36.06
CA ALA A 52 -28.24 11.41 -34.67
C ALA A 52 -28.14 10.13 -33.84
N LEU A 53 -29.09 9.19 -34.01
CA LEU A 53 -29.04 7.88 -33.37
C LEU A 53 -27.81 7.06 -33.78
N LEU A 54 -27.43 7.10 -35.06
CA LEU A 54 -26.22 6.40 -35.55
C LEU A 54 -24.95 6.99 -34.92
N ALA A 55 -24.84 8.32 -34.85
CA ALA A 55 -23.70 8.98 -34.23
C ALA A 55 -23.60 8.67 -32.73
N GLU A 56 -24.73 8.60 -32.03
CA GLU A 56 -24.77 8.21 -30.62
C GLU A 56 -24.39 6.73 -30.42
N LEU A 57 -24.91 5.84 -31.28
CA LEU A 57 -24.54 4.42 -31.27
C LEU A 57 -23.03 4.23 -31.52
N GLU A 58 -22.43 4.99 -32.43
CA GLU A 58 -20.98 4.96 -32.67
C GLU A 58 -20.19 5.43 -31.45
N ARG A 59 -20.62 6.49 -30.77
CA ARG A 59 -20.01 6.94 -29.51
C ARG A 59 -20.10 5.86 -28.43
N TYR A 60 -21.26 5.22 -28.27
CA TYR A 60 -21.43 4.13 -27.32
C TYR A 60 -20.56 2.92 -27.64
N LYS A 61 -20.41 2.56 -28.92
CA LYS A 61 -19.49 1.48 -29.35
C LYS A 61 -18.03 1.82 -29.05
N GLN A 62 -17.62 3.06 -29.30
CA GLN A 62 -16.26 3.50 -29.01
C GLN A 62 -15.99 3.51 -27.51
N TYR A 63 -16.94 4.02 -26.71
CA TYR A 63 -16.86 3.97 -25.24
C TYR A 63 -16.76 2.55 -24.70
N ALA A 64 -17.57 1.61 -25.23
CA ALA A 64 -17.51 0.21 -24.84
C ALA A 64 -16.12 -0.38 -25.11
N LYS A 65 -15.55 -0.09 -26.29
CA LYS A 65 -14.20 -0.55 -26.66
C LYS A 65 -13.11 0.01 -25.73
N GLU A 66 -13.21 1.29 -25.35
CA GLU A 66 -12.28 1.92 -24.41
C GLU A 66 -12.40 1.29 -23.01
N ARG A 67 -13.62 1.02 -22.55
CA ARG A 67 -13.88 0.34 -21.28
C ARG A 67 -13.38 -1.11 -21.28
N ASP A 68 -13.51 -1.82 -22.39
CA ASP A 68 -12.98 -3.18 -22.52
C ASP A 68 -11.45 -3.19 -22.42
N ALA A 69 -10.77 -2.25 -23.09
CA ALA A 69 -9.31 -2.09 -23.00
C ALA A 69 -8.85 -1.69 -21.59
N GLU A 70 -9.57 -0.79 -20.91
CA GLU A 70 -9.31 -0.43 -19.53
C GLU A 70 -9.50 -1.62 -18.58
N ASN A 71 -10.59 -2.38 -18.75
CA ASN A 71 -10.87 -3.56 -17.93
C ASN A 71 -9.81 -4.65 -18.13
N GLU A 72 -9.29 -4.83 -19.33
CA GLU A 72 -8.17 -5.74 -19.61
C GLU A 72 -6.90 -5.30 -18.87
N SER A 73 -6.56 -4.00 -18.93
CA SER A 73 -5.42 -3.43 -18.19
C SER A 73 -5.57 -3.59 -16.67
N LEU A 74 -6.77 -3.40 -16.14
CA LEU A 74 -7.09 -3.62 -14.73
C LEU A 74 -6.96 -5.09 -14.35
N ALA A 75 -7.44 -6.02 -15.19
CA ALA A 75 -7.32 -7.45 -14.94
C ALA A 75 -5.85 -7.91 -14.85
N LEU A 76 -5.00 -7.41 -15.74
CA LEU A 76 -3.55 -7.65 -15.69
C LEU A 76 -2.92 -7.10 -14.41
N THR A 77 -3.31 -5.88 -14.02
CA THR A 77 -2.80 -5.24 -12.80
C THR A 77 -3.20 -6.01 -11.54
N VAL A 78 -4.48 -6.41 -11.45
CA VAL A 78 -4.99 -7.24 -10.34
C VAL A 78 -4.30 -8.60 -10.31
N GLY A 79 -4.07 -9.22 -11.47
CA GLY A 79 -3.31 -10.47 -11.58
C GLY A 79 -1.90 -10.35 -11.00
N ARG A 80 -1.15 -9.30 -11.39
CA ARG A 80 0.19 -9.03 -10.85
C ARG A 80 0.17 -8.81 -9.33
N LEU A 81 -0.77 -8.00 -8.83
CA LEU A 81 -0.88 -7.71 -7.39
C LEU A 81 -1.20 -8.96 -6.56
N ARG A 82 -2.00 -9.89 -7.10
CA ARG A 82 -2.28 -11.18 -6.43
C ARG A 82 -1.01 -12.02 -6.30
N VAL A 83 -0.23 -12.15 -7.36
CA VAL A 83 1.04 -12.89 -7.33
C VAL A 83 2.03 -12.25 -6.35
N GLU A 84 2.15 -10.92 -6.35
CA GLU A 84 3.00 -10.20 -5.39
C GLU A 84 2.55 -10.40 -3.95
N LEU A 85 1.23 -10.44 -3.70
CA LEU A 85 0.68 -10.68 -2.37
C LEU A 85 0.97 -12.10 -1.89
N GLU A 86 0.73 -13.11 -2.75
CA GLU A 86 1.03 -14.52 -2.44
C GLU A 86 2.51 -14.73 -2.10
N ALA A 87 3.41 -14.10 -2.84
CA ALA A 87 4.85 -14.15 -2.57
C ALA A 87 5.21 -13.50 -1.22
N LYS A 88 4.58 -12.38 -0.86
CA LYS A 88 4.78 -11.74 0.45
C LYS A 88 4.23 -12.60 1.59
N ASP A 89 3.07 -13.22 1.40
CA ASP A 89 2.46 -14.11 2.40
C ASP A 89 3.29 -15.38 2.63
N GLU A 90 3.97 -15.90 1.61
CA GLU A 90 4.94 -16.98 1.76
C GLU A 90 6.14 -16.55 2.61
N VAL A 91 6.73 -15.39 2.33
CA VAL A 91 7.84 -14.84 3.12
C VAL A 91 7.42 -14.59 4.57
N LEU A 92 6.23 -14.03 4.81
CA LEU A 92 5.71 -13.81 6.15
C LEU A 92 5.52 -15.12 6.91
N ARG A 93 5.01 -16.17 6.26
CA ARG A 93 4.89 -17.50 6.87
C ARG A 93 6.24 -18.09 7.26
N GLU A 94 7.25 -17.98 6.41
CA GLU A 94 8.61 -18.45 6.72
C GLU A 94 9.20 -17.71 7.93
N ILE A 95 9.04 -16.40 8.01
CA ILE A 95 9.54 -15.62 9.16
C ILE A 95 8.73 -15.97 10.42
N ALA A 96 7.41 -16.07 10.31
CA ALA A 96 6.54 -16.44 11.43
C ALA A 96 6.87 -17.82 12.00
N PHE A 97 7.21 -18.79 11.14
CA PHE A 97 7.71 -20.10 11.54
C PHE A 97 8.99 -19.98 12.37
N ARG A 98 9.98 -19.21 11.91
CA ARG A 98 11.26 -19.01 12.62
C ARG A 98 11.09 -18.38 14.00
N VAL A 99 10.13 -17.48 14.16
CA VAL A 99 9.81 -16.88 15.47
C VAL A 99 8.73 -17.64 16.23
N SER A 100 8.32 -18.80 15.73
CA SER A 100 7.26 -19.65 16.31
C SER A 100 5.91 -18.94 16.49
N ALA A 101 5.62 -17.88 15.73
CA ALA A 101 4.41 -17.05 15.87
C ALA A 101 3.17 -17.62 15.19
N GLY A 102 3.34 -18.49 14.20
CA GLY A 102 2.29 -19.37 13.68
C GLY A 102 2.71 -20.80 13.96
N GLY A 103 1.87 -21.60 14.61
CA GLY A 103 2.17 -23.02 14.86
C GLY A 103 2.50 -23.76 13.55
N TYR A 104 3.09 -24.96 13.66
CA TYR A 104 3.63 -25.74 12.53
C TYR A 104 2.65 -25.93 11.35
N ASN A 105 1.34 -25.82 11.58
CA ASN A 105 0.26 -26.01 10.60
C ASN A 105 -0.79 -24.87 10.62
N SER A 106 -0.43 -23.64 10.99
CA SER A 106 -1.41 -22.55 10.98
C SER A 106 -1.58 -21.97 9.57
N ASP A 107 -2.81 -21.97 9.06
CA ASP A 107 -3.16 -21.46 7.73
C ASP A 107 -3.02 -19.92 7.62
N SER A 108 -2.81 -19.22 8.75
CA SER A 108 -2.63 -17.78 8.80
C SER A 108 -1.70 -17.37 9.95
N VAL A 109 -1.04 -16.23 9.81
CA VAL A 109 -0.22 -15.63 10.86
C VAL A 109 -0.98 -14.44 11.43
N GLU A 110 -1.40 -14.50 12.68
CA GLU A 110 -1.99 -13.33 13.34
C GLU A 110 -0.92 -12.24 13.54
N ALA A 111 -1.12 -11.08 12.93
CA ALA A 111 -0.15 -9.99 12.91
C ALA A 111 0.25 -9.54 14.33
N GLU A 112 -0.70 -9.51 15.27
CA GLU A 112 -0.42 -9.08 16.63
C GLU A 112 0.43 -10.11 17.40
N VAL A 113 0.16 -11.41 17.22
CA VAL A 113 0.97 -12.49 17.79
C VAL A 113 2.40 -12.44 17.23
N PHE A 114 2.53 -12.30 15.91
CA PHE A 114 3.83 -12.19 15.25
C PHE A 114 4.64 -10.99 15.77
N LYS A 115 4.01 -9.82 15.81
CA LYS A 115 4.60 -8.60 16.36
C LYS A 115 5.03 -8.79 17.82
N GLN A 116 4.19 -9.40 18.66
CA GLN A 116 4.51 -9.61 20.07
C GLN A 116 5.72 -10.53 20.23
N LYS A 117 5.82 -11.63 19.47
CA LYS A 117 6.98 -12.53 19.54
C LYS A 117 8.29 -11.87 19.13
N ILE A 118 8.25 -10.97 18.14
CA ILE A 118 9.43 -10.17 17.75
C ILE A 118 9.85 -9.27 18.91
N ILE A 119 8.90 -8.59 19.55
CA ILE A 119 9.17 -7.72 20.71
C ILE A 119 9.77 -8.52 21.86
N ASP A 120 9.21 -9.69 22.19
CA ASP A 120 9.70 -10.55 23.26
C ASP A 120 11.14 -11.02 22.99
N GLY A 121 11.44 -11.40 21.74
CA GLY A 121 12.79 -11.78 21.33
C GLY A 121 13.81 -10.64 21.48
N ILE A 122 13.44 -9.42 21.04
CA ILE A 122 14.29 -8.22 21.18
C ILE A 122 14.57 -7.93 22.65
N ASN A 123 13.54 -7.97 23.49
CA ASN A 123 13.66 -7.70 24.93
C ASN A 123 14.56 -8.73 25.63
N SER A 124 14.44 -10.02 25.25
CA SER A 124 15.30 -11.08 25.76
C SER A 124 16.78 -10.85 25.43
N ILE A 125 17.09 -10.53 24.17
CA ILE A 125 18.46 -10.22 23.73
C ILE A 125 18.98 -8.97 24.46
N SER A 126 18.17 -7.92 24.56
CA SER A 126 18.53 -6.70 25.27
C SER A 126 18.90 -6.97 26.73
N GLY A 127 18.12 -7.79 27.43
CA GLY A 127 18.42 -8.19 28.80
C GLY A 127 19.75 -8.94 28.95
N VAL A 128 20.09 -9.81 27.99
CA VAL A 128 21.39 -10.51 27.98
C VAL A 128 22.55 -9.54 27.76
N LEU A 129 22.38 -8.58 26.84
CA LEU A 129 23.41 -7.58 26.54
C LEU A 129 23.66 -6.66 27.75
N ILE A 130 22.62 -6.21 28.44
CA ILE A 130 22.75 -5.39 29.65
C ILE A 130 23.57 -6.13 30.71
N LYS A 131 23.25 -7.40 31.00
CA LYS A 131 24.03 -8.20 31.95
C LYS A 131 25.51 -8.33 31.57
N ARG A 132 25.80 -8.47 30.27
CA ARG A 132 27.19 -8.54 29.78
C ARG A 132 27.92 -7.20 29.90
N ILE A 133 27.21 -6.08 29.75
CA ILE A 133 27.78 -4.76 30.04
C ILE A 133 28.13 -4.66 31.52
N ASP A 134 27.21 -5.03 32.42
CA ASP A 134 27.45 -5.00 33.87
C ASP A 134 28.65 -5.89 34.26
N GLU A 135 28.76 -7.08 33.68
CA GLU A 135 29.91 -7.98 33.88
C GLU A 135 31.22 -7.37 33.38
N LEU A 136 31.23 -6.74 32.21
CA LEU A 136 32.41 -6.08 31.67
C LEU A 136 32.82 -4.87 32.51
N GLU A 137 31.87 -4.13 33.06
CA GLU A 137 32.14 -3.02 33.98
C GLU A 137 32.76 -3.52 35.29
N ALA A 138 32.27 -4.65 35.83
CA ALA A 138 32.86 -5.30 37.00
C ALA A 138 34.30 -5.77 36.73
N VAL A 139 34.54 -6.48 35.62
CA VAL A 139 35.89 -6.93 35.24
C VAL A 139 36.83 -5.73 35.05
N LYS A 140 36.35 -4.64 34.46
CA LYS A 140 37.12 -3.41 34.29
C LYS A 140 37.49 -2.79 35.65
N ALA A 141 36.56 -2.76 36.61
CA ALA A 141 36.81 -2.25 37.95
C ALA A 141 37.85 -3.12 38.68
N ASP A 142 37.70 -4.44 38.64
CA ASP A 142 38.64 -5.38 39.25
C ASP A 142 40.04 -5.26 38.64
N ALA A 143 40.14 -5.20 37.31
CA ALA A 143 41.43 -5.00 36.63
C ALA A 143 42.08 -3.68 37.02
N SER A 144 41.29 -2.59 37.09
CA SER A 144 41.80 -1.30 37.56
C SER A 144 42.30 -1.35 39.01
N GLN A 145 41.66 -2.15 39.87
CA GLN A 145 42.08 -2.33 41.25
C GLN A 145 43.40 -3.11 41.35
N VAL A 146 43.51 -4.23 40.61
CA VAL A 146 44.76 -5.01 40.52
C VAL A 146 45.93 -4.16 40.03
N PHE A 147 45.72 -3.31 39.00
CA PHE A 147 46.78 -2.42 38.53
C PHE A 147 47.20 -1.38 39.57
N LYS A 148 46.28 -0.89 40.41
CA LYS A 148 46.64 -0.01 41.53
C LYS A 148 47.49 -0.74 42.56
N GLU A 149 47.09 -1.95 42.96
CA GLU A 149 47.82 -2.78 43.93
C GLU A 149 49.25 -3.09 43.45
N ILE A 150 49.40 -3.53 42.20
CA ILE A 150 50.72 -3.74 41.59
C ILE A 150 51.52 -2.44 41.57
N GLY A 151 50.88 -1.31 41.25
CA GLY A 151 51.51 0.02 41.30
C GLY A 151 52.06 0.35 42.68
N TYR A 152 51.27 0.13 43.75
CA TYR A 152 51.71 0.32 45.13
C TYR A 152 52.88 -0.61 45.50
N GLU A 153 52.81 -1.91 45.16
CA GLU A 153 53.88 -2.89 45.44
C GLU A 153 55.19 -2.57 44.73
N LEU A 154 55.13 -2.07 43.49
CA LEU A 154 56.31 -1.66 42.72
C LEU A 154 56.86 -0.29 43.16
N GLY A 155 56.25 0.35 44.16
CA GLY A 155 56.64 1.70 44.59
C GLY A 155 56.28 2.78 43.58
N CYS A 156 55.41 2.49 42.62
CA CYS A 156 54.80 3.44 41.68
C CYS A 156 53.53 4.03 42.32
N ASN A 157 53.65 4.61 43.51
CA ASN A 157 52.55 5.33 44.12
C ASN A 157 52.37 6.69 43.41
N PRO A 158 51.17 7.06 42.90
CA PRO A 158 50.92 8.43 42.43
C PRO A 158 51.13 9.47 43.54
N ASP A 159 50.98 9.07 44.80
CA ASP A 159 51.24 9.85 46.00
C ASP A 159 52.63 9.54 46.58
N ASN A 160 53.64 9.23 45.75
CA ASN A 160 55.02 9.08 46.21
C ASN A 160 55.60 10.43 46.68
N GLU A 161 55.04 10.93 47.78
CA GLU A 161 55.67 11.80 48.76
C GLU A 161 57.07 11.28 49.11
N SER A 162 57.35 9.96 49.07
CA SER A 162 58.71 9.43 49.25
C SER A 162 59.74 9.96 48.24
N ILE A 163 59.35 10.24 46.99
CA ILE A 163 60.26 10.84 46.00
C ILE A 163 60.36 12.36 46.21
N MET A 164 59.23 13.04 46.49
CA MET A 164 59.22 14.47 46.80
C MET A 164 60.00 14.81 48.09
N MET A 165 59.87 14.00 49.14
CA MET A 165 60.64 14.11 50.39
C MET A 165 62.13 13.84 50.15
N ALA A 166 62.49 12.79 49.41
CA ALA A 166 63.89 12.54 49.07
C ALA A 166 64.50 13.69 48.23
N ILE A 167 63.71 14.31 47.35
CA ILE A 167 64.13 15.49 46.58
C ILE A 167 64.26 16.74 47.45
N ASP A 168 63.37 16.95 48.43
CA ASP A 168 63.43 18.10 49.33
C ASP A 168 64.58 17.96 50.36
N ASP A 169 64.88 16.76 50.84
CA ASP A 169 66.06 16.47 51.67
C ASP A 169 67.37 16.72 50.90
N LEU A 170 67.38 16.53 49.58
CA LEU A 170 68.50 16.86 48.70
C LEU A 170 68.61 18.36 48.39
N LYS A 171 67.56 19.16 48.60
CA LYS A 171 67.58 20.62 48.42
C LYS A 171 68.11 21.38 49.64
N VAL A 172 68.25 20.74 50.80
CA VAL A 172 68.87 21.40 51.96
C VAL A 172 70.37 21.57 51.70
N PRO A 173 70.90 22.80 51.60
CA PRO A 173 72.31 23.00 51.33
C PRO A 173 73.14 22.41 52.49
N LYS A 174 74.00 21.45 52.16
CA LYS A 174 75.12 21.08 53.04
C LYS A 174 76.11 22.24 53.05
N GLY A 175 75.86 23.25 53.87
CA GLY A 175 76.74 24.42 53.95
C GLY A 175 76.23 25.42 54.97
N GLY A 176 76.78 25.33 56.17
CA GLY A 176 76.63 26.30 57.25
C GLY A 176 77.69 26.04 58.31
N GLU A 177 78.96 26.16 57.91
CA GLU A 177 80.01 26.69 58.78
C GLU A 177 79.94 28.22 58.75
#